data_AF-A0A7V5N0Q6-F1
#
_entry.id   AF-A0A7V5N0Q6-F1
#
_cell.length_a   1.000
_cell.length_b   1.000
_cell.length_c   1.000
_cell.angle_alpha   90.00
_cell.angle_beta   90.00
_cell.angle_gamma   90.00
#
_symmetry.space_group_name_H-M   'P 1'
#
loop_
_entity.id
_entity.type
_entity.pdbx_description
1 polymer ?
#
loop_
_entity_poly.entity_id
_entity_poly.type
_entity_poly.pdbx_seq_one_letter_code
_entity_poly.pdbx_strand_id
1 'polypeptide(L)'
;LIAKLNFKNLLNRLVGANFFILFIWIFIPLSYKSNPYIEFGSFKISYEGIKYALSITIKCNAIILATIALLSTSTIFSIAHAMLHLRLPSKLVTIFFLFYRYISVVHEEYTKIKRAVLARGFRPKTDLHTYKTYAYIVSALLIKSFERSEEIYKAMLARGFKGFFPLFEHFKLRKIDLAFGIGIGLVIIFIYIWGLYR
;
A
#
# COMPACT_ATOMS: atom_id res chain seq x y z
N LEU A 1 7.41 -18.85 0.25
CA LEU A 1 7.16 -20.07 -0.54
C LEU A 1 5.66 -20.34 -0.74
N ILE A 2 4.81 -20.24 0.28
CA ILE A 2 3.36 -20.55 0.17
C ILE A 2 2.56 -19.58 -0.74
N ALA A 3 3.00 -18.32 -0.89
CA ALA A 3 2.27 -17.30 -1.68
C ALA A 3 2.82 -17.04 -3.11
N LYS A 4 3.77 -17.84 -3.63
CA LYS A 4 4.42 -17.62 -4.94
C LYS A 4 4.85 -16.16 -5.22
N LEU A 5 5.27 -15.43 -4.20
CA LEU A 5 5.73 -14.05 -4.33
C LEU A 5 7.12 -14.01 -5.00
N ASN A 6 7.28 -13.08 -5.96
CA ASN A 6 8.57 -12.80 -6.56
C ASN A 6 9.52 -12.24 -5.48
N PHE A 7 10.48 -13.07 -5.06
CA PHE A 7 11.39 -12.79 -3.95
C PHE A 7 12.14 -11.46 -4.13
N LYS A 8 12.46 -11.10 -5.38
CA LYS A 8 13.15 -9.85 -5.73
C LYS A 8 12.31 -8.61 -5.39
N ASN A 9 11.00 -8.66 -5.65
CA ASN A 9 10.10 -7.54 -5.35
C ASN A 9 9.84 -7.41 -3.85
N LEU A 10 9.78 -8.53 -3.15
CA LEU A 10 9.67 -8.55 -1.69
C LEU A 10 10.90 -7.92 -1.04
N LEU A 11 12.10 -8.29 -1.50
CA LEU A 11 13.35 -7.77 -0.98
C LEU A 11 13.48 -6.25 -1.20
N ASN A 12 13.17 -5.75 -2.41
CA ASN A 12 13.22 -4.30 -2.67
C ASN A 12 12.29 -3.49 -1.75
N ARG A 13 11.09 -4.00 -1.45
CA ARG A 13 10.15 -3.35 -0.53
C ARG A 13 10.65 -3.40 0.92
N LEU A 14 11.23 -4.53 1.33
CA LEU A 14 11.82 -4.67 2.66
C LEU A 14 13.06 -3.80 2.84
N VAL A 15 13.90 -3.61 1.81
CA VAL A 15 15.08 -2.75 1.88
C VAL A 15 14.69 -1.31 2.17
N GLY A 16 13.66 -0.77 1.50
CA GLY A 16 13.19 0.59 1.76
C GLY A 16 12.69 0.78 3.20
N ALA A 17 11.92 -0.18 3.73
CA ALA A 17 11.45 -0.12 5.11
C ALA A 17 12.58 -0.32 6.13
N ASN A 18 13.49 -1.26 5.88
CA ASN A 18 14.62 -1.52 6.78
C ASN A 18 15.61 -0.36 6.80
N PHE A 19 15.76 0.37 5.68
CA PHE A 19 16.52 1.62 5.66
C PHE A 19 15.95 2.66 6.64
N PHE A 20 14.62 2.81 6.71
CA PHE A 20 13.98 3.68 7.70
C PHE A 20 14.14 3.15 9.13
N ILE A 21 14.05 1.83 9.33
CA ILE A 21 14.25 1.19 10.64
C ILE A 21 15.70 1.35 11.14
N LEU A 22 16.70 1.47 10.25
CA LEU A 22 18.08 1.75 10.65
C LEU A 22 18.19 3.11 11.36
N PHE A 23 17.46 4.14 10.90
CA PHE A 23 17.40 5.42 11.62
C PHE A 23 16.81 5.24 13.03
N ILE A 24 15.76 4.44 13.17
CA ILE A 24 15.14 4.14 14.48
C ILE A 24 16.15 3.47 15.42
N TRP A 25 16.95 2.54 14.90
CA TRP A 25 18.03 1.86 15.65
C TRP A 25 19.14 2.79 16.10
N ILE A 26 19.39 3.90 15.40
CA ILE A 26 20.39 4.89 15.80
C ILE A 26 19.79 5.86 16.83
N PHE A 27 18.57 6.36 16.59
CA PHE A 27 17.98 7.42 17.38
C PHE A 27 17.38 6.96 18.72
N ILE A 28 16.69 5.81 18.75
CA ILE A 28 15.99 5.37 19.97
C ILE A 28 16.97 4.99 21.08
N PRO A 29 17.98 4.12 20.86
CA PRO A 29 18.90 3.74 21.93
C PRO A 29 19.72 4.92 22.49
N LEU A 30 19.88 5.99 21.69
CA LEU A 30 20.59 7.22 22.06
C LEU A 30 19.69 8.23 22.80
N SER A 31 18.39 8.30 22.49
CA SER A 31 17.45 9.25 23.12
C SER A 31 16.71 8.70 24.33
N TYR A 32 16.57 7.37 24.44
CA TYR A 32 15.79 6.76 25.52
C TYR A 32 16.56 6.80 26.84
N LYS A 33 16.12 7.63 27.79
CA LYS A 33 16.63 7.62 29.16
C LYS A 33 16.12 6.37 29.88
N SER A 34 16.92 5.31 29.96
CA SER A 34 16.62 4.18 30.87
C SER A 34 17.75 3.96 31.86
N ASN A 35 17.41 3.42 33.02
CA ASN A 35 18.35 3.03 34.06
C ASN A 35 18.22 1.50 34.18
N PRO A 36 19.21 0.66 33.79
CA PRO A 36 20.64 0.92 33.57
C PRO A 36 21.06 1.18 32.11
N TYR A 37 22.17 1.90 31.94
CA TYR A 37 22.85 2.11 30.65
C TYR A 37 23.97 1.08 30.43
N ILE A 38 24.16 0.65 29.18
CA ILE A 38 25.39 0.00 28.75
C ILE A 38 26.32 1.13 28.29
N GLU A 39 27.38 1.38 29.05
CA GLU A 39 28.37 2.40 28.72
C GLU A 39 29.40 1.81 27.74
N PHE A 40 29.42 2.34 26.52
CA PHE A 40 30.46 2.06 25.53
C PHE A 40 31.20 3.39 25.29
N GLY A 41 32.20 3.69 26.13
CA GLY A 41 32.92 4.96 26.10
C GLY A 41 32.01 6.17 26.41
N SER A 42 32.02 7.21 25.56
CA SER A 42 31.17 8.41 25.73
C SER A 42 29.70 8.22 25.32
N PHE A 43 29.33 7.05 24.80
CA PHE A 43 27.97 6.74 24.38
C PHE A 43 27.26 5.90 25.44
N LYS A 44 26.18 6.45 26.00
CA LYS A 44 25.26 5.74 26.90
C LYS A 44 24.17 5.09 26.06
N ILE A 45 24.22 3.77 25.92
CA ILE A 45 23.22 3.02 25.16
C ILE A 45 22.21 2.41 26.13
N SER A 46 20.94 2.73 25.93
CA SER A 46 19.84 2.26 26.78
C SER A 46 19.40 0.83 26.41
N TYR A 47 19.46 -0.11 27.35
CA TYR A 47 19.02 -1.51 27.13
C TYR A 47 17.53 -1.58 26.75
N GLU A 48 16.71 -0.77 27.41
CA GLU A 48 15.30 -0.64 27.05
C GLU A 48 15.14 -0.09 25.64
N GLY A 49 15.95 0.91 25.25
CA GLY A 49 15.95 1.48 23.91
C GLY A 49 16.23 0.45 22.81
N ILE A 50 17.19 -0.47 23.02
CA ILE A 50 17.46 -1.59 22.11
C ILE A 50 16.26 -2.53 22.04
N LYS A 51 15.66 -2.90 23.19
CA LYS A 51 14.51 -3.81 23.23
C LYS A 51 13.27 -3.19 22.58
N TYR A 52 13.08 -1.87 22.68
CA TYR A 52 12.05 -1.13 21.96
C TYR A 52 12.33 -1.08 20.46
N ALA A 53 13.55 -0.76 20.04
CA ALA A 53 13.94 -0.74 18.63
C ALA A 53 13.72 -2.11 17.97
N LEU A 54 14.16 -3.20 18.62
CA LEU A 54 13.92 -4.57 18.15
C LEU A 54 12.42 -4.89 18.03
N SER A 55 11.62 -4.49 19.02
CA SER A 55 10.16 -4.70 18.98
C SER A 55 9.50 -3.96 17.81
N ILE A 56 9.94 -2.72 17.53
CA ILE A 56 9.47 -1.95 16.38
C ILE A 56 9.87 -2.63 15.08
N THR A 57 11.14 -3.07 14.95
CA THR A 57 11.62 -3.79 13.77
C THR A 57 10.78 -5.02 13.46
N ILE A 58 10.49 -5.85 14.46
CA ILE A 58 9.68 -7.06 14.29
C ILE A 58 8.25 -6.70 13.87
N LYS A 59 7.60 -5.75 14.56
CA LYS A 59 6.23 -5.32 14.25
C LYS A 59 6.13 -4.76 12.83
N CYS A 60 7.05 -3.87 12.44
CA CYS A 60 7.06 -3.28 11.12
C CYS A 60 7.23 -4.34 10.03
N ASN A 61 8.22 -5.24 10.16
CA ASN A 61 8.43 -6.30 9.17
C ASN A 61 7.21 -7.26 9.11
N ALA A 62 6.60 -7.59 10.25
CA ALA A 62 5.39 -8.41 10.29
C ALA A 62 4.22 -7.74 9.56
N ILE A 63 3.96 -6.45 9.78
CA ILE A 63 2.90 -5.69 9.11
C ILE A 63 3.15 -5.62 7.60
N ILE A 64 4.39 -5.35 7.17
CA ILE A 64 4.76 -5.29 5.76
C ILE A 64 4.55 -6.66 5.09
N LEU A 65 4.99 -7.74 5.71
CA LEU A 65 4.80 -9.09 5.17
C LEU A 65 3.31 -9.45 5.12
N ALA A 66 2.54 -9.14 6.16
CA ALA A 66 1.11 -9.39 6.21
C ALA A 66 0.35 -8.62 5.11
N THR A 67 0.65 -7.33 4.94
CA THR A 67 0.03 -6.49 3.90
C THR A 67 0.39 -6.95 2.49
N ILE A 68 1.65 -7.31 2.24
CA ILE A 68 2.07 -7.87 0.94
C ILE A 68 1.39 -9.22 0.68
N ALA A 69 1.33 -10.09 1.69
CA ALA A 69 0.64 -11.38 1.56
C ALA A 69 -0.83 -11.16 1.22
N LEU A 70 -1.53 -10.29 1.94
CA LEU A 70 -2.94 -9.97 1.72
C LEU A 70 -3.19 -9.44 0.30
N LEU A 71 -2.40 -8.45 -0.15
CA LEU A 71 -2.54 -7.85 -1.47
C LEU A 71 -2.17 -8.83 -2.61
N SER A 72 -1.30 -9.80 -2.34
CA SER A 72 -0.87 -10.78 -3.33
C SER A 72 -1.81 -11.98 -3.47
N THR A 73 -2.54 -12.34 -2.41
CA THR A 73 -3.47 -13.48 -2.41
C THR A 73 -4.91 -13.08 -2.69
N SER A 74 -5.25 -11.80 -2.54
CA SER A 74 -6.61 -11.30 -2.74
C SER A 74 -6.81 -10.74 -4.14
N THR A 75 -7.96 -11.03 -4.74
CA THR A 75 -8.38 -10.34 -5.97
C THR A 75 -8.93 -8.95 -5.63
N ILE A 76 -8.93 -8.03 -6.60
CA ILE A 76 -9.52 -6.71 -6.41
C ILE A 76 -11.02 -6.78 -6.05
N PHE A 77 -11.74 -7.76 -6.58
CA PHE A 77 -13.15 -8.00 -6.27
C PHE A 77 -13.32 -8.41 -4.81
N SER A 78 -12.45 -9.27 -4.30
CA SER A 78 -12.44 -9.66 -2.88
C SER A 78 -12.19 -8.47 -1.96
N ILE A 79 -11.27 -7.57 -2.34
CA ILE A 79 -10.98 -6.33 -1.60
C ILE A 79 -12.20 -5.39 -1.61
N ALA A 80 -12.81 -5.16 -2.78
CA ALA A 80 -14.01 -4.32 -2.90
C ALA A 80 -15.20 -4.90 -2.11
N HIS A 81 -15.35 -6.22 -2.10
CA HIS A 81 -16.37 -6.89 -1.30
C HIS A 81 -16.11 -6.77 0.20
N ALA A 82 -14.84 -6.92 0.62
CA ALA A 82 -14.45 -6.69 2.01
C ALA A 82 -14.73 -5.25 2.46
N MET A 83 -14.55 -4.25 1.58
CA MET A 83 -14.90 -2.85 1.88
C MET A 83 -16.40 -2.67 2.19
N LEU A 84 -17.29 -3.39 1.48
CA LEU A 84 -18.74 -3.35 1.77
C LEU A 84 -19.05 -4.01 3.12
N HIS A 85 -18.41 -5.13 3.44
CA HIS A 85 -18.56 -5.78 4.75
C HIS A 85 -18.02 -4.92 5.91
N LEU A 86 -17.00 -4.10 5.64
CA LEU A 86 -16.50 -3.08 6.57
C LEU A 86 -17.43 -1.85 6.70
N ARG A 87 -18.64 -1.90 6.13
CA ARG A 87 -19.67 -0.85 6.18
C ARG A 87 -19.23 0.47 5.52
N LEU A 88 -18.33 0.42 4.53
CA LEU A 88 -18.03 1.59 3.71
C LEU A 88 -19.21 1.92 2.78
N PRO A 89 -19.51 3.22 2.54
CA PRO A 89 -20.51 3.64 1.57
C PRO A 89 -20.30 3.00 0.19
N SER A 90 -21.37 2.47 -0.41
CA SER A 90 -21.33 1.80 -1.73
C SER A 90 -20.77 2.68 -2.85
N LYS A 91 -20.92 4.01 -2.74
CA LYS A 91 -20.30 4.99 -3.64
C LYS A 91 -18.76 4.93 -3.60
N LEU A 92 -18.16 4.84 -2.41
CA LEU A 92 -16.69 4.75 -2.27
C LEU A 92 -16.14 3.47 -2.89
N VAL A 93 -16.84 2.36 -2.67
CA VAL A 93 -16.47 1.06 -3.26
C VAL A 93 -16.54 1.11 -4.79
N THR A 94 -17.57 1.77 -5.32
CA THR A 94 -17.73 1.98 -6.76
C THR A 94 -16.62 2.86 -7.34
N ILE A 95 -16.26 3.96 -6.68
CA ILE A 95 -15.15 4.83 -7.08
C ILE A 95 -13.82 4.05 -7.07
N PHE A 96 -13.57 3.26 -6.03
CA PHE A 96 -12.37 2.43 -5.92
C PHE A 96 -12.28 1.40 -7.07
N PHE A 97 -13.39 0.75 -7.40
CA PHE A 97 -13.44 -0.21 -8.49
C PHE A 97 -13.16 0.45 -9.85
N LEU A 98 -13.77 1.61 -10.12
CA LEU A 98 -13.51 2.37 -11.34
C LEU A 98 -12.05 2.84 -11.40
N PHE A 99 -11.51 3.35 -10.29
CA PHE A 99 -10.11 3.75 -10.22
C PHE A 99 -9.17 2.61 -10.63
N TYR A 100 -9.34 1.41 -10.06
CA TYR A 100 -8.53 0.25 -10.43
C TYR A 100 -8.71 -0.15 -11.91
N ARG A 101 -9.94 -0.13 -12.43
CA ARG A 101 -10.21 -0.49 -13.83
C ARG A 101 -9.56 0.49 -14.80
N TYR A 102 -9.56 1.78 -14.48
CA TYR A 102 -9.15 2.84 -15.40
C TYR A 102 -7.71 3.31 -15.19
N ILE A 103 -7.02 2.95 -14.10
CA ILE A 103 -5.61 3.34 -13.89
C ILE A 103 -4.70 2.88 -15.03
N SER A 104 -4.89 1.67 -15.55
CA SER A 104 -4.13 1.15 -16.69
C SER A 104 -4.41 1.94 -17.97
N VAL A 105 -5.67 2.35 -18.18
CA VAL A 105 -6.07 3.15 -19.35
C VAL A 105 -5.44 4.55 -19.29
N VAL A 106 -5.47 5.19 -18.12
CA VAL A 106 -4.82 6.48 -17.90
C VAL A 106 -3.30 6.36 -18.09
N HIS A 107 -2.71 5.25 -17.64
CA HIS A 107 -1.29 4.97 -17.84
C HIS A 107 -0.94 4.82 -19.33
N GLU A 108 -1.75 4.09 -20.10
CA GLU A 108 -1.58 3.97 -21.55
C GLU A 108 -1.64 5.35 -22.24
N GLU A 109 -2.64 6.17 -21.92
CA GLU A 109 -2.74 7.54 -22.46
C GLU A 109 -1.54 8.41 -22.07
N TYR A 110 -1.08 8.33 -20.82
CA TYR A 110 0.14 8.99 -20.38
C TYR A 110 1.35 8.56 -21.23
N THR A 111 1.52 7.26 -21.47
CA THR A 111 2.65 6.76 -22.28
C THR A 111 2.57 7.22 -23.73
N LYS A 112 1.37 7.30 -24.32
CA LYS A 112 1.17 7.83 -25.68
C LYS A 112 1.55 9.30 -25.77
N ILE A 113 1.05 10.14 -24.84
CA ILE A 113 1.37 11.57 -24.79
C ILE A 113 2.88 11.76 -24.60
N LYS A 114 3.48 11.03 -23.65
CA LYS A 114 4.91 11.07 -23.39
C LYS A 114 5.72 10.72 -24.63
N ARG A 115 5.36 9.65 -25.36
CA ARG A 115 6.04 9.25 -26.61
C ARG A 115 5.92 10.32 -27.69
N ALA A 116 4.76 10.94 -27.85
CA ALA A 116 4.54 12.02 -28.82
C ALA A 116 5.41 13.26 -28.49
N VAL A 117 5.53 13.61 -27.21
CA VAL A 117 6.40 14.71 -26.76
C VAL A 117 7.88 14.40 -27.04
N LEU A 118 8.33 13.18 -26.74
CA LEU A 118 9.71 12.75 -27.02
C LEU A 118 10.01 12.73 -28.53
N ALA A 119 9.06 12.31 -29.36
CA ALA A 119 9.21 12.31 -30.82
C ALA A 119 9.39 13.72 -31.41
N ARG A 120 8.88 14.76 -30.74
CA ARG A 120 9.09 16.17 -31.12
C ARG A 120 10.46 16.73 -30.67
N GLY A 121 11.37 15.88 -30.19
CA GLY A 121 12.72 16.27 -29.79
C GLY A 121 12.85 16.75 -28.35
N PHE A 122 11.83 16.56 -27.50
CA PHE A 122 11.91 16.92 -26.10
C PHE A 122 12.96 16.08 -25.36
N ARG A 123 13.85 16.74 -24.61
CA ARG A 123 14.85 16.09 -23.75
C ARG A 123 14.64 16.55 -22.30
N PRO A 124 14.34 15.65 -21.35
CA PRO A 124 14.11 16.03 -19.97
C PRO A 124 15.39 16.56 -19.32
N LYS A 125 15.33 17.79 -18.79
CA LYS A 125 16.40 18.50 -18.06
C LYS A 125 15.83 19.27 -16.87
N THR A 126 16.64 19.69 -15.91
CA THR A 126 16.19 20.55 -14.79
C THR A 126 16.10 22.02 -15.23
N ASP A 127 15.17 22.32 -16.13
CA ASP A 127 14.96 23.66 -16.70
C ASP A 127 13.47 24.02 -16.70
N LEU A 128 13.15 25.32 -16.73
CA LEU A 128 11.79 25.85 -16.74
C LEU A 128 10.99 25.31 -17.93
N HIS A 129 11.63 25.14 -19.09
CA HIS A 129 11.01 24.54 -20.27
C HIS A 129 10.53 23.11 -20.00
N THR A 130 11.30 22.32 -19.25
CA THR A 130 10.95 20.95 -18.87
C THR A 130 9.75 20.93 -17.94
N TYR A 131 9.72 21.78 -16.90
CA TYR A 131 8.56 21.89 -16.02
C TYR A 131 7.31 22.31 -16.78
N LYS A 132 7.42 23.27 -17.71
CA LYS A 132 6.31 23.68 -18.58
C LYS A 132 5.81 22.54 -19.46
N THR A 133 6.73 21.73 -20.00
CA THR A 133 6.38 20.57 -20.82
C THR A 133 5.66 19.49 -20.01
N TYR A 134 6.11 19.20 -18.79
CA TYR A 134 5.40 18.30 -17.89
C TYR A 134 4.02 18.83 -17.50
N ALA A 135 3.88 20.14 -17.26
CA ALA A 135 2.58 20.76 -17.04
C ALA A 135 1.64 20.51 -18.22
N TYR A 136 2.10 20.69 -19.47
CA TYR A 136 1.28 20.37 -20.65
C TYR A 136 0.89 18.90 -20.74
N ILE A 137 1.79 17.97 -20.41
CA ILE A 137 1.46 16.53 -20.37
C ILE A 137 0.34 16.27 -19.35
N VAL A 138 0.46 16.83 -18.15
CA VAL A 138 -0.54 16.67 -17.08
C VAL A 138 -1.87 17.30 -17.46
N SER A 139 -1.86 18.52 -18.00
CA SER A 139 -3.06 19.22 -18.46
C SER A 139 -3.77 18.42 -19.56
N ALA A 140 -3.04 17.93 -20.56
CA ALA A 140 -3.60 17.11 -21.63
C ALA A 140 -4.20 15.79 -21.10
N LEU A 141 -3.52 15.15 -20.14
CA LEU A 141 -4.02 13.93 -19.51
C LEU A 141 -5.29 14.18 -18.70
N LEU A 142 -5.36 15.32 -18.00
CA LEU A 142 -6.52 15.70 -17.19
C LEU A 142 -7.76 15.94 -18.07
N ILE A 143 -7.61 16.74 -19.14
CA ILE A 143 -8.71 17.02 -20.08
C ILE A 143 -9.25 15.72 -20.68
N LYS A 144 -8.36 14.87 -21.20
CA LYS A 144 -8.75 13.56 -21.76
C LYS A 144 -9.42 12.65 -20.73
N SER A 145 -8.92 12.64 -19.50
CA SER A 145 -9.50 11.82 -18.42
C SER A 145 -10.89 12.31 -18.03
N PHE A 146 -11.11 13.63 -18.05
CA PHE A 146 -12.40 14.25 -17.79
C PHE A 146 -13.41 13.90 -18.89
N GLU A 147 -13.09 14.14 -20.16
CA GLU A 147 -13.94 13.78 -21.31
C GLU A 147 -14.30 12.29 -21.27
N ARG A 148 -13.30 11.44 -21.02
CA ARG A 148 -13.50 9.99 -20.89
C ARG A 148 -14.41 9.63 -19.72
N SER A 149 -14.31 10.31 -18.59
CA SER A 149 -15.18 10.08 -17.44
C SER A 149 -16.64 10.39 -17.77
N GLU A 150 -16.90 11.44 -18.54
CA GLU A 150 -18.25 11.79 -18.99
C GLU A 150 -18.81 10.75 -19.96
N GLU A 151 -18.01 10.29 -20.93
CA GLU A 151 -18.39 9.22 -21.86
C GLU A 151 -18.76 7.94 -21.11
N ILE A 152 -17.92 7.53 -20.15
CA ILE A 152 -18.16 6.34 -19.33
C ILE A 152 -19.42 6.52 -18.51
N TYR A 153 -19.61 7.68 -17.90
CA TYR A 153 -20.81 7.96 -17.11
C TYR A 153 -22.09 7.90 -17.94
N LYS A 154 -22.11 8.54 -19.11
CA LYS A 154 -23.23 8.48 -20.06
C LYS A 154 -23.52 7.03 -20.49
N ALA A 155 -22.49 6.25 -20.81
CA ALA A 155 -22.64 4.84 -21.15
C ALA A 155 -23.16 3.98 -19.98
N MET A 156 -22.77 4.29 -18.74
CA MET A 156 -23.29 3.63 -17.54
C MET A 156 -24.78 3.95 -17.34
N LEU A 157 -25.18 5.21 -17.49
CA LEU A 157 -26.59 5.61 -17.40
C LEU A 157 -27.44 4.91 -18.47
N ALA A 158 -26.96 4.83 -19.72
CA ALA A 158 -27.65 4.13 -20.80
C ALA A 158 -27.84 2.62 -20.52
N ARG A 159 -26.99 2.02 -19.68
CA ARG A 159 -27.09 0.62 -19.23
C ARG A 159 -27.90 0.45 -17.94
N GLY A 160 -28.54 1.51 -17.45
CA GLY A 160 -29.38 1.46 -16.25
C GLY A 160 -28.62 1.52 -14.92
N PHE A 161 -27.45 2.18 -14.88
CA PHE A 161 -26.67 2.33 -13.65
C PHE A 161 -27.42 3.13 -12.58
N LYS A 162 -27.65 2.52 -11.41
CA LYS A 162 -28.39 3.10 -10.27
C LYS A 162 -27.50 3.70 -9.17
N GLY A 163 -26.23 3.98 -9.47
CA GLY A 163 -25.29 4.58 -8.51
C GLY A 163 -24.46 3.59 -7.68
N PHE A 164 -24.64 2.29 -7.89
CA PHE A 164 -23.81 1.24 -7.28
C PHE A 164 -23.67 0.05 -8.24
N PHE A 165 -22.54 -0.65 -8.17
CA PHE A 165 -22.37 -1.93 -8.85
C PHE A 165 -22.88 -3.07 -7.95
N PRO A 166 -23.77 -3.95 -8.45
CA PRO A 166 -24.15 -5.15 -7.71
C PRO A 166 -22.95 -6.09 -7.60
N LEU A 167 -22.60 -6.50 -6.37
CA LEU A 167 -21.62 -7.57 -6.15
C LEU A 167 -22.34 -8.92 -6.16
N PHE A 168 -22.01 -9.75 -7.14
CA PHE A 168 -22.63 -11.07 -7.35
C PHE A 168 -21.94 -12.20 -6.58
N GLU A 169 -20.74 -11.99 -6.06
CA GLU A 169 -20.03 -12.98 -5.25
C GLU A 169 -20.17 -12.66 -3.76
N HIS A 170 -20.63 -13.65 -3.00
CA HIS A 170 -20.70 -13.59 -1.55
C HIS A 170 -19.56 -14.42 -0.96
N PHE A 171 -18.87 -13.89 0.05
CA PHE A 171 -17.87 -14.64 0.81
C PHE A 171 -18.48 -15.91 1.42
N LYS A 172 -17.92 -17.07 1.07
CA LYS A 172 -18.22 -18.34 1.74
C LYS A 172 -17.09 -18.65 2.71
N LEU A 173 -17.41 -18.70 4.01
CA LEU A 173 -16.48 -19.14 5.05
C LEU A 173 -16.02 -20.56 4.76
N ARG A 174 -14.72 -20.72 4.49
CA ARG A 174 -14.11 -22.03 4.28
C ARG A 174 -13.45 -22.48 5.59
N LYS A 175 -13.37 -23.80 5.82
CA LYS A 175 -12.72 -24.37 7.02
C LYS A 175 -11.25 -23.92 7.19
N ILE A 176 -10.59 -23.58 6.08
CA ILE A 176 -9.22 -23.05 6.06
C ILE A 176 -9.18 -21.63 6.64
N ASP A 177 -10.19 -20.80 6.39
CA ASP A 177 -10.29 -19.44 6.95
C ASP A 177 -10.49 -19.49 8.47
N LEU A 178 -11.24 -20.48 8.95
CA LEU A 178 -11.44 -20.72 10.38
C LEU A 178 -10.13 -21.16 11.06
N ALA A 179 -9.42 -22.12 10.47
CA ALA A 179 -8.13 -22.59 10.99
C ALA A 179 -7.08 -21.48 11.00
N PHE A 180 -7.05 -20.65 9.95
CA PHE A 180 -6.18 -19.47 9.87
C PHE A 180 -6.55 -18.41 10.92
N GLY A 181 -7.84 -18.13 11.10
CA GLY A 181 -8.34 -17.19 12.11
C GLY A 181 -7.99 -17.62 13.53
N ILE A 182 -8.16 -18.91 13.86
CA ILE A 182 -7.77 -19.47 15.16
C ILE A 182 -6.25 -19.38 15.36
N GLY A 183 -5.46 -19.73 14.33
CA GLY A 183 -4.00 -19.62 14.39
C GLY A 183 -3.52 -18.20 14.67
N ILE A 184 -4.08 -17.20 13.98
CA ILE A 184 -3.77 -15.79 14.24
C ILE A 184 -4.23 -15.36 15.63
N GLY A 185 -5.43 -15.75 16.06
CA GLY A 185 -5.96 -15.42 17.37
C GLY A 185 -5.03 -15.90 18.50
N LEU A 186 -4.53 -17.13 18.41
CA LEU A 186 -3.57 -17.68 19.37
C LEU A 186 -2.24 -16.91 19.39
N VAL A 187 -1.73 -16.50 18.22
CA VAL A 187 -0.50 -15.70 18.13
C VAL A 187 -0.68 -14.31 18.73
N ILE A 188 -1.82 -13.65 18.50
CA ILE A 188 -2.13 -12.35 19.09
C ILE A 188 -2.27 -12.45 20.60
N ILE A 189 -2.96 -13.48 21.10
CA ILE A 189 -3.10 -13.74 22.53
C ILE A 189 -1.73 -14.00 23.16
N PHE A 190 -0.85 -14.77 22.51
CA PHE A 190 0.51 -14.99 22.98
C PHE A 190 1.31 -13.68 23.06
N ILE A 191 1.22 -12.81 22.05
CA ILE A 191 1.87 -11.50 22.06
C ILE A 191 1.31 -10.59 23.15
N TYR A 192 0.00 -10.61 23.37
CA TYR A 192 -0.66 -9.80 24.40
C TYR A 192 -0.26 -10.24 25.81
N ILE A 193 -0.27 -11.56 26.06
CA ILE A 193 0.16 -12.14 27.35
C ILE A 193 1.65 -11.84 27.59
N TRP A 194 2.51 -11.98 26.58
CA TRP A 194 3.92 -11.64 26.68
C TRP A 194 4.18 -10.14 26.88
N GLY A 195 3.31 -9.29 26.32
CA GLY A 195 3.33 -7.85 26.51
C GLY A 195 2.78 -7.38 27.85
N LEU A 196 1.87 -8.13 28.47
CA LEU A 196 1.30 -7.87 29.80
C LEU A 196 2.22 -8.35 30.94
N TYR A 197 3.08 -9.35 30.66
CA TYR A 197 4.05 -9.89 31.61
C TYR A 197 5.32 -9.03 31.79
N ARG A 198 5.35 -7.83 31.19
CA ARG A 198 6.50 -6.92 31.16
C ARG A 198 6.09 -5.51 31.55
#